data_AF-A0A934Z3F2-F1
#
_entry.id   AF-A0A934Z3F2-F1
#
_cell.length_a   1.000
_cell.length_b   1.000
_cell.length_c   1.000
_cell.angle_alpha   90.00
_cell.angle_beta   90.00
_cell.angle_gamma   90.00
#
_symmetry.space_group_name_H-M   'P 1'
#
loop_
_entity.id
_entity.type
_entity.pdbx_description
1 polymer ?
#
loop_
_entity_poly.entity_id
_entity_poly.type
_entity_poly.pdbx_seq_one_letter_code
_entity_poly.pdbx_strand_id
1 'polypeptide(L)'
;MSSPILPISTGIAPLMRQTGTPIGMGDSDAPFGDLLKRALGDVTGMQDRKEDMIGAFLRGEPVELHQVMAAAEEASLSLELLVETRNKLTDAYRSIMNMQV
;
A
#
# COMPACT_ATOMS: atom_id res chain seq x y z
N MET A 1 -38.81 -27.55 -60.38
CA MET A 1 -37.46 -27.21 -60.89
C MET A 1 -36.99 -25.96 -60.17
N SER A 2 -35.75 -26.01 -59.67
CA SER A 2 -34.93 -24.93 -59.06
C SER A 2 -35.46 -24.19 -57.83
N SER A 3 -35.09 -24.71 -56.66
CA SER A 3 -34.81 -23.89 -55.48
C SER A 3 -33.40 -23.29 -55.64
N PRO A 4 -33.20 -21.95 -55.55
CA PRO A 4 -31.86 -21.38 -55.49
C PRO A 4 -31.27 -21.50 -54.07
N ILE A 5 -30.01 -21.93 -54.03
CA ILE A 5 -29.16 -22.12 -52.86
C ILE A 5 -28.61 -20.74 -52.47
N LEU A 6 -28.71 -20.36 -51.20
CA LEU A 6 -28.10 -19.13 -50.67
C LEU A 6 -26.56 -19.28 -50.61
N PRO A 7 -25.78 -18.22 -50.88
CA PRO A 7 -24.32 -18.27 -50.75
C PRO A 7 -23.89 -18.28 -49.27
N ILE A 8 -22.90 -19.11 -48.96
CA ILE A 8 -22.20 -19.11 -47.67
C ILE A 8 -21.35 -17.83 -47.59
N SER A 9 -21.79 -16.87 -46.77
CA SER A 9 -20.96 -15.72 -46.38
C SER A 9 -19.89 -16.18 -45.39
N THR A 10 -18.76 -16.65 -45.90
CA THR A 10 -17.50 -16.75 -45.17
C THR A 10 -17.01 -15.33 -44.88
N GLY A 11 -17.54 -14.74 -43.81
CA GLY A 11 -17.02 -13.52 -43.22
C GLY A 11 -15.98 -13.87 -42.16
N ILE A 12 -14.71 -13.86 -42.55
CA ILE A 12 -13.59 -13.74 -41.61
C ILE A 12 -13.75 -12.39 -40.89
N ALA A 13 -14.40 -12.43 -39.72
CA ALA A 13 -14.40 -11.32 -38.80
C ALA A 13 -12.95 -11.09 -38.32
N PRO A 14 -12.37 -9.89 -38.45
CA PRO A 14 -11.14 -9.60 -37.74
C PRO A 14 -11.46 -9.69 -36.25
N LEU A 15 -10.70 -10.49 -35.50
CA LEU A 15 -10.69 -10.40 -34.04
C LEU A 15 -10.40 -8.95 -33.68
N MET A 16 -11.44 -8.21 -33.34
CA MET A 16 -11.31 -6.91 -32.70
C MET A 16 -10.48 -7.16 -31.44
N ARG A 17 -9.28 -6.58 -31.45
CA ARG A 17 -8.38 -6.45 -30.32
C ARG A 17 -9.23 -6.21 -29.07
N GLN A 18 -9.13 -7.15 -28.13
CA GLN A 18 -9.54 -6.94 -26.75
C GLN A 18 -8.78 -5.69 -26.29
N THR A 19 -9.42 -4.53 -26.44
CA THR A 19 -9.03 -3.30 -25.75
C THR A 19 -9.21 -3.65 -24.30
N GLY A 20 -8.10 -4.03 -23.67
CA GLY A 20 -8.01 -4.14 -22.23
C GLY A 20 -8.68 -2.90 -21.67
N THR A 21 -9.66 -3.14 -20.80
CA THR A 21 -10.29 -2.12 -20.00
C THR A 21 -9.18 -1.16 -19.55
N PRO A 22 -9.22 0.14 -19.91
CA PRO A 22 -8.34 1.08 -19.25
C PRO A 22 -8.70 0.94 -17.78
N ILE A 23 -7.79 0.37 -17.00
CA ILE A 23 -7.85 0.43 -15.55
C ILE A 23 -7.90 1.92 -15.29
N GLY A 24 -9.09 2.40 -14.92
CA GLY A 24 -9.32 3.81 -14.67
C GLY A 24 -8.28 4.24 -13.66
N MET A 25 -7.33 5.04 -14.14
CA MET A 25 -6.40 5.78 -13.32
C MET A 25 -7.22 6.88 -12.65
N GLY A 26 -8.02 6.49 -11.67
CA GLY A 26 -8.67 7.41 -10.75
C GLY A 26 -7.60 7.97 -9.82
N ASP A 27 -7.46 9.29 -9.83
CA ASP A 27 -6.70 10.10 -8.88
C ASP A 27 -5.31 9.57 -8.49
N SER A 28 -4.36 9.73 -9.40
CA SER A 28 -2.94 9.44 -9.14
C SER A 28 -2.20 10.53 -8.37
N ASP A 29 -2.91 11.51 -7.80
CA ASP A 29 -2.29 12.65 -7.12
C ASP A 29 -2.12 12.45 -5.59
N ALA A 30 -2.64 11.38 -4.97
CA ALA A 30 -2.55 11.22 -3.51
C ALA A 30 -2.39 9.81 -2.88
N PRO A 31 -2.17 8.67 -3.59
CA PRO A 31 -2.08 7.37 -2.91
C PRO A 31 -0.89 7.26 -1.94
N PHE A 32 0.20 7.99 -2.24
CA PHE A 32 1.43 7.94 -1.46
C PHE A 32 1.33 8.69 -0.12
N GLY A 33 0.80 9.91 -0.11
CA GLY A 33 0.64 10.69 1.11
C GLY A 33 -0.29 10.00 2.12
N ASP A 34 -1.32 9.31 1.62
CA ASP A 34 -2.22 8.52 2.45
C ASP A 34 -1.56 7.26 3.02
N LEU A 35 -0.72 6.57 2.25
CA LEU A 35 0.07 5.44 2.76
C LEU A 35 1.08 5.89 3.84
N LEU A 36 1.75 7.02 3.63
CA LEU A 36 2.68 7.57 4.62
C LEU A 36 1.96 8.02 5.90
N LYS A 37 0.80 8.67 5.77
CA LYS A 37 -0.04 9.04 6.92
C LYS A 37 -0.50 7.80 7.70
N ARG A 38 -0.90 6.73 7.00
CA ARG A 38 -1.27 5.47 7.64
C ARG A 38 -0.10 4.85 8.39
N ALA A 39 1.07 4.72 7.75
CA ALA A 39 2.27 4.19 8.39
C ALA A 39 2.69 5.02 9.63
N LEU A 40 2.59 6.35 9.56
CA LEU A 40 2.84 7.21 10.71
C LEU A 40 1.82 6.97 11.83
N GLY A 41 0.53 6.84 11.49
CA GLY A 41 -0.52 6.50 12.45
C GLY A 41 -0.31 5.14 13.11
N ASP A 42 0.14 4.14 12.35
CA ASP A 42 0.44 2.80 12.87
C ASP A 42 1.58 2.83 13.88
N VAL A 43 2.66 3.59 13.60
CA VAL A 43 3.79 3.77 14.53
C VAL A 43 3.37 4.54 15.78
N THR A 44 2.52 5.57 15.66
CA THR A 44 1.94 6.25 16.82
C THR A 44 1.13 5.26 17.67
N GLY A 45 0.29 4.43 17.05
CA GLY A 45 -0.47 3.41 17.78
C GLY A 45 0.42 2.36 18.47
N MET A 46 1.58 2.03 17.90
CA MET A 46 2.57 1.16 18.55
C MET A 46 3.24 1.83 19.76
N GLN A 47 3.52 3.13 19.68
CA GLN A 47 4.04 3.90 20.82
C GLN A 47 3.02 3.96 21.96
N ASP A 48 1.76 4.26 21.64
CA ASP A 48 0.67 4.31 22.63
C ASP A 48 0.49 2.95 23.32
N ARG A 49 0.49 1.84 22.55
CA ARG A 49 0.43 0.48 23.12
C ARG A 49 1.58 0.19 24.07
N LYS A 50 2.81 0.58 23.72
CA LYS A 50 3.97 0.44 24.61
C LYS A 50 3.74 1.18 25.92
N GLU A 51 3.29 2.43 25.86
CA GLU A 51 3.02 3.25 27.05
C GLU A 51 1.90 2.67 27.91
N ASP A 52 0.82 2.18 27.30
CA ASP A 52 -0.27 1.50 27.98
C ASP A 52 0.21 0.23 28.68
N MET A 53 1.04 -0.59 28.02
CA MET A 53 1.58 -1.81 28.60
C MET A 53 2.56 -1.54 29.74
N ILE A 54 3.39 -0.51 29.63
CA ILE A 54 4.25 -0.04 30.73
C ILE A 54 3.37 0.42 31.90
N GLY A 55 2.35 1.23 31.63
CA GLY A 55 1.42 1.72 32.65
C GLY A 55 0.66 0.60 33.35
N ALA A 56 0.18 -0.39 32.59
CA ALA A 56 -0.51 -1.56 33.11
C ALA A 56 0.39 -2.41 34.01
N PHE A 57 1.62 -2.65 33.59
CA PHE A 57 2.63 -3.33 34.40
C PHE A 57 2.91 -2.60 35.71
N LEU A 58 3.09 -1.27 35.67
CA LEU A 58 3.32 -0.45 36.87
C LEU A 58 2.12 -0.42 37.83
N ARG A 59 0.88 -0.56 37.31
CA ARG A 59 -0.36 -0.67 38.09
C ARG A 59 -0.56 -2.06 38.71
N GLY A 60 0.29 -3.04 38.39
CA GLY A 60 0.14 -4.42 38.84
C GLY A 60 -0.98 -5.19 38.15
N GLU A 61 -1.41 -4.74 36.96
CA GLU A 61 -2.26 -5.55 36.08
C GLU A 61 -1.51 -6.82 35.63
N PRO A 62 -2.21 -7.90 35.21
CA PRO A 62 -1.59 -9.15 34.77
C PRO A 62 -0.94 -9.02 33.38
N VAL A 63 -0.02 -8.06 33.26
CA VAL A 63 0.84 -7.86 32.10
C VAL A 63 2.20 -8.41 32.46
N GLU A 64 2.65 -9.39 31.70
CA GLU A 64 3.94 -10.00 31.93
C GLU A 64 5.05 -9.07 31.45
N LEU A 65 6.14 -8.94 32.23
CA LEU A 65 7.27 -8.06 31.90
C LEU A 65 7.83 -8.32 30.49
N HIS A 66 7.87 -9.58 30.04
CA HIS A 66 8.36 -9.93 28.70
C HIS A 66 7.50 -9.33 27.58
N GLN A 67 6.19 -9.15 27.80
CA GLN A 67 5.30 -8.52 26.82
C GLN A 67 5.61 -7.02 26.73
N VAL A 68 5.84 -6.35 27.86
CA VAL A 68 6.23 -4.93 27.90
C VAL A 68 7.54 -4.70 27.14
N MET A 69 8.53 -5.56 27.39
CA MET A 69 9.82 -5.51 26.69
C MET A 69 9.64 -5.75 25.19
N ALA A 70 8.84 -6.75 24.80
CA ALA A 70 8.57 -7.02 23.39
C ALA A 70 7.87 -5.85 22.68
N ALA A 71 6.86 -5.24 23.31
CA ALA A 71 6.17 -4.08 22.76
C ALA A 71 7.09 -2.85 22.65
N ALA A 72 8.01 -2.68 23.59
CA ALA A 72 9.03 -1.63 23.53
C ALA A 72 10.02 -1.85 22.38
N GLU A 73 10.48 -3.08 22.18
CA GLU A 73 11.37 -3.47 21.07
C GLU A 73 10.68 -3.25 19.71
N GLU A 74 9.43 -3.69 19.58
CA GLU A 74 8.62 -3.56 18.36
C GLU A 74 8.38 -2.09 17.99
N ALA A 75 8.03 -1.26 18.97
CA ALA A 75 7.84 0.18 18.76
C ALA A 75 9.14 0.87 18.34
N SER A 76 10.28 0.49 18.92
CA SER A 76 11.59 1.05 18.56
C SER A 76 11.99 0.68 17.13
N LEU A 77 11.88 -0.60 16.77
CA LEU A 77 12.20 -1.09 15.42
C LEU A 77 11.30 -0.45 14.35
N SER A 78 10.01 -0.32 14.64
CA SER A 78 9.04 0.27 13.72
C SER A 78 9.29 1.76 13.48
N LEU A 79 9.73 2.49 14.52
CA LEU A 79 10.14 3.88 14.40
C LEU A 79 11.39 4.04 13.54
N GLU A 80 12.39 3.19 13.73
CA GLU A 80 13.62 3.18 12.92
C GLU A 80 13.31 2.93 11.44
N LEU A 81 12.49 1.91 11.16
CA LEU A 81 12.01 1.60 9.82
C LEU A 81 11.26 2.78 9.17
N LEU A 82 10.43 3.48 9.93
CA LEU A 82 9.69 4.63 9.45
C LEU A 82 10.62 5.80 9.07
N VAL A 83 11.66 6.06 9.87
CA VAL A 83 12.65 7.10 9.57
C VAL A 83 13.40 6.77 8.29
N GLU A 84 13.84 5.52 8.12
CA GLU A 84 14.50 5.07 6.88
C GLU A 84 13.57 5.20 5.67
N THR A 85 12.31 4.79 5.83
CA THR A 85 11.29 4.87 4.79
C THR A 85 11.05 6.33 4.40
N ARG A 86 10.88 7.25 5.36
CA ARG A 86 10.71 8.69 5.13
C ARG A 86 11.89 9.30 4.36
N ASN A 87 13.12 8.89 4.68
CA ASN A 87 14.31 9.35 3.97
C ASN A 87 14.33 8.83 2.52
N LYS A 88 14.15 7.52 2.32
CA LYS A 88 14.11 6.90 0.97
C LYS A 88 13.02 7.50 0.08
N LEU A 89 11.88 7.83 0.65
CA LEU A 89 10.77 8.43 -0.07
C LEU A 89 11.06 9.88 -0.48
N THR A 90 11.73 10.64 0.39
CA THR A 90 12.20 12.00 0.06
C THR A 90 13.24 11.94 -1.06
N ASP A 91 14.14 10.96 -1.02
CA ASP A 91 15.15 10.74 -2.06
C ASP A 91 14.54 10.32 -3.38
N ALA A 92 13.55 9.41 -3.35
CA ALA A 92 12.82 8.98 -4.55
C ALA A 92 12.08 10.16 -5.23
N TYR A 93 11.42 11.01 -4.45
CA TYR A 93 10.79 12.23 -4.97
C TYR A 93 11.80 13.18 -5.63
N ARG A 94 12.94 13.42 -4.96
CA ARG A 94 14.02 14.26 -5.48
C ARG A 94 14.69 13.67 -6.73
N SER A 95 14.85 12.36 -6.79
CA SER A 95 15.43 11.64 -7.93
C SER A 95 14.57 11.76 -9.19
N ILE A 96 13.24 11.59 -9.06
CA ILE A 96 12.30 11.77 -10.19
C ILE A 96 12.35 13.19 -10.74
N MET A 97 12.43 14.21 -9.87
CA MET A 97 12.58 15.61 -10.29
C MET A 97 13.89 15.89 -11.01
N ASN A 98 15.00 15.28 -10.57
CA ASN A 98 16.31 15.47 -11.18
C ASN A 98 16.52 14.66 -12.47
N MET A 99 15.65 13.70 -12.79
CA MET A 99 15.68 12.98 -14.08
C MET A 99 15.03 13.76 -15.24
N GLN A 100 14.29 14.83 -14.97
CA GLN A 100 13.57 15.62 -15.99
C GLN A 100 14.30 16.88 -16.48
N VAL A 101 15.56 17.11 -16.08
CA VAL A 101 16.39 18.22 -16.61
C VAL A 101 17.36 17.77 -17.69
#